data_AF-A0A017T9E0-F1
#
_entry.id   AF-A0A017T9E0-F1
#
_cell.length_a   1.000
_cell.length_b   1.000
_cell.length_c   1.000
_cell.angle_alpha   90.00
_cell.angle_beta   90.00
_cell.angle_gamma   90.00
#
_symmetry.space_group_name_H-M   'P 1'
#
loop_
_entity.id
_entity.type
_entity.pdbx_description
1 polymer ?
#
loop_
_entity_poly.entity_id
_entity_poly.type
_entity_poly.pdbx_seq_one_letter_code
_entity_poly.pdbx_strand_id
1 'polypeptide(L)'
;MLRSRSMRSLGSDPSVSRLIHAPRSILRAAVLTAFAATAVVAAVAGCRGDMCFLKVCQGKNCRCSLSSCGEGAAFDTQQNRCRCLKGHNPVAGQCLTKQEADAYCGRGRHWEDTGCAQDQCRPGDEIDQSTGLCVPREQVNQVASGMGVSVGQGEVLGCPEGTRLVVDGPTAACVPLSQTCAPDETWNGQACAKSVRCQTGSIWDPQRGQCVQYAQGSGSDELTIDVASWVSASYGPPGGAGTAAFCSGFANKPLSFGILEGSTAMVRVTVTLSFPDREIARGVTQTLSAFDMSGNPVPAKGAADVDAAARQIASPLLLGGGRASAQSATTTVKCGVTHAAKPRPIPAVGGI
;
A
#
# COMPACT_ATOMS: atom_id res chain seq x y z
N MET A 1 0.95 5.41 -59.20
CA MET A 1 1.71 6.58 -59.73
C MET A 1 1.88 7.57 -58.59
N LEU A 2 3.00 8.33 -58.54
CA LEU A 2 3.22 9.52 -57.69
C LEU A 2 3.16 9.31 -56.16
N ARG A 3 4.05 9.91 -55.34
CA ARG A 3 5.37 10.51 -55.61
C ARG A 3 6.22 10.45 -54.33
N SER A 4 7.52 10.22 -54.47
CA SER A 4 8.47 10.25 -53.35
C SER A 4 8.72 11.67 -52.83
N ARG A 5 8.99 11.81 -51.52
CA ARG A 5 9.91 12.82 -51.00
C ARG A 5 10.70 12.29 -49.81
N SER A 6 12.02 12.26 -49.96
CA SER A 6 13.00 12.03 -48.90
C SER A 6 13.60 13.37 -48.48
N MET A 7 14.05 13.49 -47.23
CA MET A 7 14.98 14.53 -46.79
C MET A 7 16.09 13.91 -45.94
N ARG A 8 17.33 14.33 -46.21
CA ARG A 8 18.53 14.10 -45.39
C ARG A 8 19.28 15.43 -45.25
N SER A 9 19.73 15.75 -44.05
CA SER A 9 20.87 16.62 -43.73
C SER A 9 21.33 16.20 -42.32
N LEU A 10 22.58 15.87 -41.99
CA LEU A 10 23.92 16.44 -42.28
C LEU A 10 24.24 17.71 -41.46
N GLY A 11 25.45 17.71 -40.87
CA GLY A 11 25.90 18.59 -39.77
C GLY A 11 25.87 17.82 -38.43
N SER A 12 26.95 17.27 -37.85
CA SER A 12 28.40 17.32 -38.13
C SER A 12 29.10 18.62 -37.72
N ASP A 13 29.60 18.70 -36.47
CA ASP A 13 30.57 19.73 -36.04
C ASP A 13 31.42 19.26 -34.83
N PRO A 14 32.76 19.11 -34.95
CA PRO A 14 33.67 18.83 -33.83
C PRO A 14 34.91 19.76 -33.74
N SER A 15 35.51 19.90 -32.53
CA SER A 15 36.62 20.84 -32.17
C SER A 15 36.11 22.27 -31.88
N VAL A 16 36.77 23.24 -31.19
CA VAL A 16 38.16 23.59 -30.79
C VAL A 16 38.07 24.32 -29.41
N SER A 17 39.00 24.46 -28.44
CA SER A 17 40.46 24.27 -28.22
C SER A 17 40.72 23.83 -26.75
N ARG A 18 41.83 23.16 -26.38
CA ARG A 18 43.15 23.65 -25.88
C ARG A 18 43.18 24.69 -24.73
N LEU A 19 43.81 24.29 -23.60
CA LEU A 19 44.80 24.99 -22.73
C LEU A 19 44.43 26.41 -22.17
N ILE A 20 44.83 26.81 -20.95
CA ILE A 20 46.19 27.25 -20.58
C ILE A 20 46.30 27.45 -19.04
N HIS A 21 47.54 27.36 -18.51
CA HIS A 21 48.05 27.76 -17.17
C HIS A 21 47.53 27.09 -15.87
N ALA A 22 48.46 26.44 -15.18
CA ALA A 22 48.68 26.64 -13.75
C ALA A 22 49.74 27.74 -13.53
N PRO A 23 49.86 28.27 -12.30
CA PRO A 23 51.16 28.15 -11.62
C PRO A 23 51.07 27.59 -10.19
N ARG A 24 52.24 27.20 -9.65
CA ARG A 24 52.45 26.75 -8.27
C ARG A 24 52.68 27.95 -7.32
N SER A 25 52.88 27.63 -6.02
CA SER A 25 53.74 28.36 -5.07
C SER A 25 53.06 29.50 -4.25
N ILE A 26 53.41 29.80 -2.99
CA ILE A 26 54.30 29.15 -2.00
C ILE A 26 54.03 29.65 -0.55
N LEU A 27 54.21 28.76 0.45
CA LEU A 27 54.48 29.00 1.89
C LEU A 27 53.53 29.80 2.82
N ARG A 28 53.67 29.46 4.13
CA ARG A 28 53.35 30.23 5.37
C ARG A 28 51.86 30.44 5.69
N ALA A 29 51.45 30.52 6.96
CA ALA A 29 52.08 30.07 8.22
C ALA A 29 51.00 29.91 9.32
N ALA A 30 51.36 29.34 10.46
CA ALA A 30 50.45 29.12 11.59
C ALA A 30 49.95 30.42 12.26
N VAL A 31 48.74 30.34 12.84
CA VAL A 31 48.38 30.90 14.15
C VAL A 31 47.25 30.03 14.72
N LEU A 32 47.19 29.89 16.05
CA LEU A 32 46.13 29.16 16.74
C LEU A 32 44.93 30.08 17.01
N THR A 33 43.72 29.55 16.88
CA THR A 33 42.60 29.95 17.75
C THR A 33 41.71 28.74 18.00
N ALA A 34 41.59 28.32 19.25
CA ALA A 34 40.62 27.32 19.65
C ALA A 34 39.27 27.99 19.93
N PHE A 35 38.22 27.48 19.31
CA PHE A 35 36.86 27.59 19.85
C PHE A 35 36.22 26.21 19.82
N ALA A 36 36.05 25.63 21.01
CA ALA A 36 35.25 24.44 21.20
C ALA A 36 33.78 24.83 21.05
N ALA A 37 33.30 24.86 19.79
CA ALA A 37 31.88 24.92 19.49
C ALA A 37 31.25 23.57 19.85
N THR A 38 31.04 23.35 21.15
CA THR A 38 30.28 22.22 21.67
C THR A 38 28.83 22.41 21.21
N ALA A 39 28.54 21.92 20.00
CA ALA A 39 27.20 21.92 19.44
C ALA A 39 26.33 21.09 20.36
N VAL A 40 25.55 21.78 21.21
CA VAL A 40 24.47 21.16 21.96
C VAL A 40 23.52 20.62 20.91
N VAL A 41 23.58 19.32 20.67
CA VAL A 41 22.56 18.59 19.92
C VAL A 41 21.31 18.69 20.76
N ALA A 42 20.53 19.75 20.50
CA ALA A 42 19.20 19.91 21.04
C ALA A 42 18.43 18.67 20.59
N ALA A 43 18.22 17.74 21.52
CA ALA A 43 17.47 16.53 21.24
C ALA A 43 16.11 16.96 20.71
N VAL A 44 15.82 16.61 19.45
CA VAL A 44 14.55 16.93 18.80
C VAL A 44 13.50 16.04 19.45
N ALA A 45 13.02 16.48 20.61
CA ALA A 45 11.99 15.83 21.40
C ALA A 45 10.68 15.95 20.60
N GLY A 46 10.47 14.98 19.71
CA GLY A 46 9.38 14.99 18.74
C GLY A 46 8.04 15.32 19.41
N CYS A 47 7.43 16.41 18.96
CA CYS A 47 6.16 16.89 19.48
C CYS A 47 5.11 15.79 19.34
N ARG A 48 4.65 15.24 20.46
CA ARG A 48 3.71 14.12 20.45
C ARG A 48 2.38 14.59 19.89
N GLY A 49 2.00 14.05 18.73
CA GLY A 49 0.75 14.40 18.05
C GLY A 49 -0.52 14.13 18.85
N ASP A 50 -0.46 13.30 19.89
CA ASP A 50 -1.52 13.15 20.87
C ASP A 50 -1.41 14.20 21.98
N MET A 51 -2.27 15.22 21.97
CA MET A 51 -2.36 16.19 23.06
C MET A 51 -3.80 16.54 23.46
N CYS A 52 -3.95 16.88 24.74
CA CYS A 52 -5.16 17.43 25.31
C CYS A 52 -4.89 18.89 25.72
N PHE A 53 -5.58 19.82 25.06
CA PHE A 53 -5.37 21.26 25.24
C PHE A 53 -6.24 21.84 26.36
N LEU A 54 -7.43 21.27 26.57
CA LEU A 54 -8.31 21.63 27.69
C LEU A 54 -8.73 20.39 28.47
N LYS A 55 -7.99 20.09 29.55
CA LYS A 55 -8.29 18.99 30.47
C LYS A 55 -9.23 19.48 31.58
N VAL A 56 -10.49 19.06 31.54
CA VAL A 56 -11.52 19.43 32.53
C VAL A 56 -11.64 18.30 33.55
N CYS A 57 -11.34 18.59 34.82
CA CYS A 57 -11.38 17.61 35.91
C CYS A 57 -12.52 17.88 36.89
N GLN A 58 -13.27 16.83 37.24
CA GLN A 58 -14.27 16.82 38.31
C GLN A 58 -13.80 15.81 39.37
N GLY A 59 -13.13 16.30 40.41
CA GLY A 59 -12.38 15.45 41.33
C GLY A 59 -11.24 14.71 40.63
N LYS A 60 -11.13 13.39 40.85
CA LYS A 60 -10.12 12.53 40.19
C LYS A 60 -10.43 12.23 38.73
N ASN A 61 -11.66 12.46 38.27
CA ASN A 61 -12.09 12.15 36.91
C ASN A 61 -11.82 13.35 36.00
N CYS A 62 -10.84 13.21 35.09
CA CYS A 62 -10.56 14.21 34.07
C CYS A 62 -11.05 13.73 32.72
N ARG A 63 -11.66 14.62 31.93
CA ARG A 63 -11.93 14.43 30.50
C ARG A 63 -11.12 15.44 29.70
N CYS A 64 -10.77 15.08 28.48
CA CYS A 64 -10.36 16.10 27.53
C CYS A 64 -11.59 16.78 26.92
N SER A 65 -11.57 18.10 26.83
CA SER A 65 -12.63 18.91 26.22
C SER A 65 -12.20 19.56 24.89
N LEU A 66 -10.91 19.51 24.55
CA LEU A 66 -10.34 19.91 23.28
C LEU A 66 -9.00 19.17 23.09
N SER A 67 -8.86 18.41 22.00
CA SER A 67 -7.71 17.52 21.72
C SER A 67 -7.37 17.46 20.24
N SER A 68 -6.13 17.11 19.90
CA SER A 68 -5.64 16.92 18.52
C SER A 68 -6.08 15.62 17.84
N CYS A 69 -6.96 14.84 18.47
CA CYS A 69 -7.45 13.59 17.90
C CYS A 69 -8.29 13.84 16.65
N GLY A 70 -8.03 13.09 15.59
CA GLY A 70 -8.82 13.11 14.36
C GLY A 70 -10.23 12.55 14.54
N GLU A 71 -10.98 12.48 13.45
CA GLU A 71 -12.36 11.98 13.45
C GLU A 71 -12.45 10.52 13.95
N GLY A 72 -13.58 10.17 14.56
CA GLY A 72 -13.79 8.87 15.21
C GLY A 72 -12.96 8.62 16.47
N ALA A 73 -12.13 9.58 16.93
CA ALA A 73 -11.22 9.41 18.07
C ALA A 73 -11.47 10.41 19.22
N ALA A 74 -10.99 10.07 20.41
CA ALA A 74 -10.95 10.95 21.57
C ALA A 74 -9.68 10.70 22.42
N PHE A 75 -9.31 11.70 23.22
CA PHE A 75 -8.10 11.64 24.04
C PHE A 75 -8.34 10.90 25.36
N ASP A 76 -7.68 9.75 25.53
CA ASP A 76 -7.62 9.00 26.77
C ASP A 76 -6.66 9.70 27.75
N THR A 77 -7.20 10.31 28.80
CA THR A 77 -6.44 11.03 29.81
C THR A 77 -5.72 10.14 30.83
N GLN A 78 -5.97 8.82 30.84
CA GLN A 78 -5.22 7.85 31.65
C GLN A 78 -3.95 7.41 30.91
N GLN A 79 -4.06 7.20 29.59
CA GLN A 79 -2.94 6.76 28.74
C GLN A 79 -2.20 7.91 28.06
N ASN A 80 -2.75 9.13 28.16
CA ASN A 80 -2.23 10.36 27.55
C ASN A 80 -2.03 10.23 26.03
N ARG A 81 -3.04 9.67 25.34
CA ARG A 81 -3.02 9.43 23.88
C ARG A 81 -4.41 9.44 23.26
N CYS A 82 -4.51 9.63 21.94
CA CYS A 82 -5.76 9.41 21.21
C CYS A 82 -6.08 7.92 21.07
N ARG A 83 -7.38 7.62 21.10
CA ARG A 83 -7.97 6.28 20.91
C ARG A 83 -9.27 6.40 20.14
N CYS A 84 -9.60 5.39 19.35
CA CYS A 84 -10.87 5.32 18.65
C CYS A 84 -12.05 5.19 19.65
N LEU A 85 -13.15 5.88 19.34
CA LEU A 85 -14.40 5.82 20.08
C LEU A 85 -15.10 4.47 19.85
N LYS A 86 -16.04 4.11 20.74
CA LYS A 86 -16.88 2.93 20.54
C LYS A 86 -17.60 3.02 19.19
N GLY A 87 -17.50 1.96 18.38
CA GLY A 87 -18.01 1.92 17.00
C GLY A 87 -16.98 2.25 15.92
N HIS A 88 -15.78 2.70 16.29
CA HIS A 88 -14.67 2.99 15.38
C HIS A 88 -13.50 2.02 15.59
N ASN A 89 -12.83 1.67 14.51
CA ASN A 89 -11.78 0.66 14.40
C ASN A 89 -10.42 1.33 14.11
N PRO A 90 -9.32 0.90 14.76
CA PRO A 90 -7.98 1.39 14.47
C PRO A 90 -7.44 0.78 13.16
N VAL A 91 -7.56 1.51 12.05
CA VAL A 91 -7.17 1.06 10.69
C VAL A 91 -6.12 2.01 10.13
N ALA A 92 -4.93 1.51 9.79
CA ALA A 92 -3.81 2.29 9.22
C ALA A 92 -3.44 3.59 10.01
N GLY A 93 -3.72 3.61 11.32
CA GLY A 93 -3.51 4.77 12.20
C GLY A 93 -4.72 5.70 12.34
N GLN A 94 -5.82 5.44 11.63
CA GLN A 94 -7.06 6.22 11.67
C GLN A 94 -8.17 5.46 12.40
N CYS A 95 -9.28 6.14 12.72
CA CYS A 95 -10.40 5.58 13.48
C CYS A 95 -11.67 5.51 12.62
N LEU A 96 -11.80 4.41 11.86
CA LEU A 96 -12.84 4.23 10.84
C LEU A 96 -14.08 3.53 11.39
N THR A 97 -15.28 3.85 10.89
CA THR A 97 -16.47 3.05 11.15
C THR A 97 -16.32 1.61 10.62
N LYS A 98 -17.22 0.69 11.01
CA LYS A 98 -17.21 -0.69 10.49
C LYS A 98 -17.25 -0.75 8.95
N GLN A 99 -18.12 0.05 8.32
CA GLN A 99 -18.29 0.07 6.86
C GLN A 99 -17.02 0.55 6.12
N GLU A 100 -16.32 1.52 6.67
CA GLU A 100 -15.07 2.06 6.11
C GLU A 100 -13.89 1.11 6.35
N ALA A 101 -13.85 0.43 7.50
CA ALA A 101 -12.89 -0.62 7.78
C ALA A 101 -13.09 -1.85 6.85
N ASP A 102 -14.34 -2.21 6.55
CA ASP A 102 -14.68 -3.24 5.55
C ASP A 102 -14.23 -2.80 4.15
N ALA A 103 -14.46 -1.54 3.77
CA ALA A 103 -13.98 -0.99 2.51
C ALA A 103 -12.44 -0.97 2.38
N TYR A 104 -11.71 -0.78 3.49
CA TYR A 104 -10.25 -0.94 3.54
C TYR A 104 -9.80 -2.40 3.35
N CYS A 105 -10.58 -3.38 3.82
CA CYS A 105 -10.27 -4.80 3.61
C CYS A 105 -10.47 -5.25 2.16
N GLY A 106 -11.40 -4.62 1.43
CA GLY A 106 -11.65 -4.89 0.02
C GLY A 106 -12.69 -5.98 -0.22
N ARG A 107 -12.81 -6.42 -1.47
CA ARG A 107 -13.86 -7.35 -1.91
C ARG A 107 -13.67 -8.77 -1.36
N GLY A 108 -14.73 -9.38 -0.84
CA GLY A 108 -14.70 -10.71 -0.24
C GLY A 108 -14.01 -10.78 1.13
N ARG A 109 -13.96 -9.64 1.83
CA ARG A 109 -13.32 -9.47 3.14
C ARG A 109 -14.11 -8.47 3.97
N HIS A 110 -13.98 -8.58 5.29
CA HIS A 110 -14.51 -7.62 6.25
C HIS A 110 -13.56 -7.45 7.43
N TRP A 111 -13.71 -6.36 8.17
CA TRP A 111 -12.94 -6.06 9.37
C TRP A 111 -13.56 -6.72 10.61
N GLU A 112 -12.74 -7.46 11.35
CA GLU A 112 -12.99 -8.06 12.67
C GLU A 112 -12.13 -7.42 13.77
N ASP A 113 -12.36 -7.84 15.02
CA ASP A 113 -11.56 -7.46 16.18
C ASP A 113 -10.04 -7.69 16.01
N THR A 114 -9.61 -8.63 15.16
CA THR A 114 -8.17 -8.85 14.84
C THR A 114 -7.69 -8.13 13.58
N GLY A 115 -8.59 -7.78 12.66
CA GLY A 115 -8.30 -7.05 11.42
C GLY A 115 -9.08 -7.63 10.24
N CYS A 116 -8.56 -7.59 9.02
CA CYS A 116 -9.32 -8.02 7.84
C CYS A 116 -9.43 -9.55 7.74
N ALA A 117 -10.59 -10.10 8.05
CA ALA A 117 -10.94 -11.49 7.77
C ALA A 117 -11.35 -11.67 6.31
N GLN A 118 -11.35 -12.92 5.84
CA GLN A 118 -11.94 -13.30 4.56
C GLN A 118 -13.37 -13.81 4.80
N ASP A 119 -14.29 -13.46 3.89
CA ASP A 119 -15.68 -13.93 3.97
C ASP A 119 -15.76 -15.47 3.81
N GLN A 120 -16.64 -16.11 4.57
CA GLN A 120 -16.78 -17.57 4.55
C GLN A 120 -17.88 -17.98 3.56
N CYS A 121 -17.46 -18.58 2.44
CA CYS A 121 -18.36 -19.24 1.50
C CYS A 121 -18.77 -20.63 2.00
N ARG A 122 -19.80 -21.22 1.36
CA ARG A 122 -20.22 -22.60 1.66
C ARG A 122 -19.14 -23.58 1.18
N PRO A 123 -19.03 -24.79 1.75
CA PRO A 123 -18.04 -25.77 1.31
C PRO A 123 -18.16 -26.11 -0.20
N GLY A 124 -17.17 -25.68 -0.98
CA GLY A 124 -17.11 -25.85 -2.45
C GLY A 124 -17.53 -24.63 -3.27
N ASP A 125 -18.06 -23.58 -2.65
CA ASP A 125 -18.25 -22.25 -3.25
C ASP A 125 -16.98 -21.41 -3.04
N GLU A 126 -16.62 -20.57 -4.01
CA GLU A 126 -15.38 -19.75 -3.99
C GLU A 126 -15.68 -18.26 -3.97
N ILE A 127 -14.76 -17.42 -3.46
CA ILE A 127 -14.88 -15.96 -3.61
C ILE A 127 -14.38 -15.53 -4.98
N ASP A 128 -15.27 -15.04 -5.82
CA ASP A 128 -14.91 -14.26 -6.99
C ASP A 128 -14.28 -12.91 -6.57
N GLN A 129 -12.97 -12.73 -6.79
CA GLN A 129 -12.23 -11.50 -6.51
C GLN A 129 -12.65 -10.31 -7.40
N SER A 130 -13.47 -10.53 -8.42
CA SER A 130 -14.04 -9.47 -9.25
C SER A 130 -15.23 -8.80 -8.56
N THR A 131 -16.14 -9.56 -7.95
CA THR A 131 -17.34 -9.03 -7.26
C THR A 131 -17.20 -8.96 -5.74
N GLY A 132 -16.40 -9.84 -5.13
CA GLY A 132 -16.37 -10.06 -3.68
C GLY A 132 -17.47 -10.98 -3.16
N LEU A 133 -18.17 -11.69 -4.04
CA LEU A 133 -19.28 -12.58 -3.69
C LEU A 133 -18.86 -14.05 -3.81
N CYS A 134 -19.49 -14.90 -3.01
CA CYS A 134 -19.39 -16.36 -3.16
C CYS A 134 -20.09 -16.79 -4.44
N VAL A 135 -19.34 -17.37 -5.38
CA VAL A 135 -19.87 -18.01 -6.59
C VAL A 135 -20.07 -19.51 -6.34
N PRO A 136 -21.24 -20.08 -6.70
CA PRO A 136 -21.51 -21.50 -6.48
C PRO A 136 -20.50 -22.42 -7.18
N ARG A 137 -20.26 -23.60 -6.62
CA ARG A 137 -19.41 -24.66 -7.22
C ARG A 137 -19.72 -24.91 -8.71
N GLU A 138 -20.98 -24.87 -9.12
CA GLU A 138 -21.41 -25.06 -10.50
C GLU A 138 -20.89 -23.94 -11.42
N GLN A 139 -20.79 -22.71 -10.92
CA GLN A 139 -20.22 -21.56 -11.64
C GLN A 139 -18.69 -21.64 -11.67
N VAL A 140 -18.03 -22.11 -10.61
CA VAL A 140 -16.59 -22.40 -10.61
C VAL A 140 -16.25 -23.49 -11.65
N ASN A 141 -17.10 -24.52 -11.79
CA ASN A 141 -16.98 -25.55 -12.81
C ASN A 141 -17.24 -25.02 -14.25
N GLN A 142 -18.07 -23.98 -14.42
CA GLN A 142 -18.19 -23.28 -15.71
C GLN A 142 -16.92 -22.49 -16.07
N VAL A 143 -16.29 -21.83 -15.09
CA VAL A 143 -14.98 -21.17 -15.28
C VAL A 143 -13.91 -22.20 -15.65
N ALA A 144 -13.85 -23.34 -14.94
CA ALA A 144 -12.97 -24.46 -15.28
C ALA A 144 -13.18 -24.93 -16.74
N SER A 145 -14.44 -25.12 -17.14
CA SER A 145 -14.81 -25.56 -18.49
C SER A 145 -14.37 -24.55 -19.56
N GLY A 146 -14.56 -23.25 -19.32
CA GLY A 146 -14.08 -22.18 -20.20
C GLY A 146 -12.55 -22.11 -20.32
N MET A 147 -11.83 -22.59 -19.31
CA MET A 147 -10.37 -22.75 -19.32
C MET A 147 -9.90 -24.10 -19.93
N GLY A 148 -10.81 -24.94 -20.43
CA GLY A 148 -10.48 -26.28 -20.91
C GLY A 148 -10.03 -27.21 -19.79
N VAL A 149 -10.72 -27.16 -18.64
CA VAL A 149 -10.52 -28.05 -17.48
C VAL A 149 -11.83 -28.74 -17.15
N SER A 150 -11.91 -30.04 -17.42
CA SER A 150 -13.08 -30.86 -17.05
C SER A 150 -12.96 -31.29 -15.59
N VAL A 151 -13.91 -30.90 -14.75
CA VAL A 151 -14.01 -31.33 -13.34
C VAL A 151 -15.01 -32.49 -13.27
N GLY A 152 -14.55 -33.66 -12.82
CA GLY A 152 -15.33 -34.90 -12.76
C GLY A 152 -16.27 -35.01 -11.55
N GLN A 153 -17.07 -36.09 -11.54
CA GLN A 153 -17.94 -36.40 -10.40
C GLN A 153 -17.09 -36.75 -9.18
N GLY A 154 -17.22 -35.96 -8.10
CA GLY A 154 -16.40 -36.11 -6.89
C GLY A 154 -15.12 -35.26 -6.88
N GLU A 155 -14.86 -34.46 -7.92
CA GLU A 155 -13.75 -33.51 -7.98
C GLU A 155 -14.21 -32.06 -7.78
N VAL A 156 -13.31 -31.20 -7.32
CA VAL A 156 -13.45 -29.73 -7.35
C VAL A 156 -12.34 -29.13 -8.21
N LEU A 157 -12.56 -27.92 -8.71
CA LEU A 157 -11.45 -27.11 -9.21
C LEU A 157 -10.54 -26.75 -8.02
N GLY A 158 -9.23 -26.87 -8.19
CA GLY A 158 -8.26 -26.55 -7.15
C GLY A 158 -6.84 -26.40 -7.68
N CYS A 159 -5.88 -26.35 -6.76
CA CYS A 159 -4.51 -25.94 -7.02
C CYS A 159 -3.48 -26.86 -6.38
N PRO A 160 -2.20 -26.84 -6.81
CA PRO A 160 -1.12 -27.56 -6.14
C PRO A 160 -0.77 -26.93 -4.78
N GLU A 161 -0.10 -27.72 -3.93
CA GLU A 161 0.40 -27.30 -2.62
C GLU A 161 1.23 -26.01 -2.69
N GLY A 162 1.15 -25.17 -1.64
CA GLY A 162 1.81 -23.86 -1.60
C GLY A 162 1.14 -22.76 -2.43
N THR A 163 0.07 -23.10 -3.16
CA THR A 163 -0.70 -22.16 -3.99
C THR A 163 -2.19 -22.23 -3.66
N ARG A 164 -2.93 -21.16 -4.00
CA ARG A 164 -4.36 -21.04 -3.76
C ARG A 164 -5.12 -20.77 -5.05
N LEU A 165 -6.32 -21.33 -5.16
CA LEU A 165 -7.27 -20.99 -6.21
C LEU A 165 -7.75 -19.54 -6.02
N VAL A 166 -7.74 -18.79 -7.12
CA VAL A 166 -8.34 -17.47 -7.21
C VAL A 166 -9.28 -17.46 -8.40
N VAL A 167 -10.55 -17.14 -8.17
CA VAL A 167 -11.55 -16.87 -9.21
C VAL A 167 -11.66 -15.35 -9.39
N ASP A 168 -11.74 -14.86 -10.63
CA ASP A 168 -11.77 -13.43 -10.98
C ASP A 168 -12.67 -13.21 -12.21
N GLY A 169 -13.97 -13.34 -11.99
CA GLY A 169 -15.02 -13.30 -13.00
C GLY A 169 -15.02 -14.57 -13.85
N PRO A 170 -14.83 -14.47 -15.18
CA PRO A 170 -14.85 -15.62 -16.09
C PRO A 170 -13.52 -16.41 -16.12
N THR A 171 -12.56 -16.11 -15.25
CA THR A 171 -11.24 -16.75 -15.21
C THR A 171 -10.85 -17.20 -13.80
N ALA A 172 -9.92 -18.14 -13.71
CA ALA A 172 -9.29 -18.55 -12.47
C ALA A 172 -7.78 -18.75 -12.65
N ALA A 173 -7.01 -18.73 -11.55
CA ALA A 173 -5.57 -18.98 -11.53
C ALA A 173 -5.14 -19.63 -10.20
N CYS A 174 -4.02 -20.34 -10.19
CA CYS A 174 -3.33 -20.68 -8.94
C CYS A 174 -2.22 -19.67 -8.67
N VAL A 175 -2.25 -19.02 -7.50
CA VAL A 175 -1.25 -18.03 -7.07
C VAL A 175 -0.55 -18.49 -5.80
N PRO A 176 0.72 -18.11 -5.54
CA PRO A 176 1.40 -18.43 -4.28
C PRO A 176 0.62 -17.90 -3.08
N LEU A 177 0.57 -18.67 -1.98
CA LEU A 177 -0.15 -18.28 -0.76
C LEU A 177 0.29 -16.89 -0.23
N SER A 178 1.56 -16.53 -0.41
CA SER A 178 2.13 -15.23 -0.05
C SER A 178 1.53 -14.02 -0.79
N GLN A 179 0.89 -14.22 -1.94
CA GLN A 179 0.15 -13.18 -2.67
C GLN A 179 -1.32 -13.06 -2.22
N THR A 180 -1.79 -13.90 -1.29
CA THR A 180 -3.20 -13.95 -0.85
C THR A 180 -3.48 -13.28 0.50
N CYS A 181 -2.46 -12.67 1.12
CA CYS A 181 -2.58 -12.02 2.41
C CYS A 181 -3.47 -10.76 2.35
N ALA A 182 -4.24 -10.53 3.41
CA ALA A 182 -5.07 -9.34 3.56
C ALA A 182 -4.24 -8.03 3.64
N PRO A 183 -4.87 -6.85 3.47
CA PRO A 183 -4.18 -5.56 3.59
C PRO A 183 -3.51 -5.29 4.95
N ASP A 184 -3.89 -6.02 6.00
CA ASP A 184 -3.31 -5.95 7.33
C ASP A 184 -2.39 -7.16 7.66
N GLU A 185 -2.05 -7.99 6.69
CA GLU A 185 -1.27 -9.22 6.88
C GLU A 185 0.08 -9.19 6.15
N THR A 186 1.04 -9.93 6.71
CA THR A 186 2.36 -10.15 6.12
C THR A 186 2.65 -11.65 6.05
N TRP A 187 3.20 -12.13 4.93
CA TRP A 187 3.62 -13.52 4.79
C TRP A 187 4.84 -13.81 5.68
N ASN A 188 4.72 -14.75 6.62
CA ASN A 188 5.79 -15.09 7.56
C ASN A 188 6.71 -16.25 7.11
N GLY A 189 6.52 -16.75 5.88
CA GLY A 189 7.19 -17.94 5.36
C GLY A 189 6.30 -19.20 5.33
N GLN A 190 5.24 -19.24 6.15
CA GLN A 190 4.32 -20.38 6.28
C GLN A 190 2.84 -20.00 6.11
N ALA A 191 2.46 -18.81 6.58
CA ALA A 191 1.09 -18.29 6.55
C ALA A 191 1.08 -16.75 6.43
N CYS A 192 -0.08 -16.21 6.08
CA CYS A 192 -0.37 -14.79 6.24
C CYS A 192 -0.63 -14.51 7.73
N ALA A 193 0.24 -13.73 8.37
CA ALA A 193 0.13 -13.39 9.78
C ALA A 193 -0.31 -11.93 9.95
N LYS A 194 -1.15 -11.65 10.95
CA LYS A 194 -1.61 -10.29 11.26
C LYS A 194 -0.43 -9.37 11.59
N SER A 195 -0.37 -8.22 10.92
CA SER A 195 0.67 -7.22 11.10
C SER A 195 0.49 -6.47 12.42
N VAL A 196 1.56 -5.85 12.92
CA VAL A 196 1.52 -5.11 14.19
C VAL A 196 0.59 -3.91 14.06
N ARG A 197 -0.46 -3.88 14.90
CA ARG A 197 -1.38 -2.74 14.99
C ARG A 197 -0.73 -1.55 15.67
N CYS A 198 -0.64 -0.45 14.96
CA CYS A 198 -0.08 0.80 15.46
C CYS A 198 -1.09 1.69 16.19
N GLN A 199 -0.58 2.70 16.88
CA GLN A 199 -1.39 3.68 17.59
C GLN A 199 -2.04 4.67 16.61
N THR A 200 -3.06 5.40 17.05
CA THR A 200 -3.69 6.47 16.25
C THR A 200 -2.61 7.48 15.81
N GLY A 201 -2.69 7.98 14.57
CA GLY A 201 -1.66 8.82 13.96
C GLY A 201 -0.34 8.11 13.59
N SER A 202 -0.27 6.78 13.73
CA SER A 202 0.91 5.97 13.39
C SER A 202 0.55 4.75 12.54
N ILE A 203 1.46 4.36 11.65
CA ILE A 203 1.31 3.22 10.72
C ILE A 203 2.49 2.26 10.86
N TRP A 204 2.30 0.98 10.52
CA TRP A 204 3.38 0.00 10.56
C TRP A 204 4.29 0.18 9.34
N ASP A 205 5.59 0.42 9.58
CA ASP A 205 6.60 0.43 8.53
C ASP A 205 7.33 -0.93 8.52
N PRO A 206 7.04 -1.82 7.55
CA PRO A 206 7.67 -3.13 7.49
C PRO A 206 9.17 -3.08 7.10
N GLN A 207 9.66 -1.97 6.55
CA GLN A 207 11.09 -1.79 6.25
C GLN A 207 11.88 -1.42 7.52
N ARG A 208 11.24 -0.68 8.45
CA ARG A 208 11.83 -0.30 9.74
C ARG A 208 11.49 -1.26 10.88
N GLY A 209 10.53 -2.18 10.69
CA GLY A 209 10.09 -3.14 11.72
C GLY A 209 9.44 -2.48 12.94
N GLN A 210 8.83 -1.30 12.76
CA GLN A 210 8.24 -0.52 13.86
C GLN A 210 7.08 0.36 13.38
N CYS A 211 6.26 0.83 14.33
CA CYS A 211 5.27 1.86 14.06
C CYS A 211 5.95 3.22 13.86
N VAL A 212 5.67 3.87 12.72
CA VAL A 212 6.12 5.24 12.43
C VAL A 212 4.96 6.21 12.63
N GLN A 213 5.20 7.28 13.38
CA GLN A 213 4.24 8.38 13.53
C GLN A 213 4.23 9.23 12.27
N TYR A 214 3.05 9.42 11.68
CA TYR A 214 2.85 10.26 10.50
C TYR A 214 1.94 11.46 10.80
N ALA A 215 1.02 11.37 11.77
CA ALA A 215 0.14 12.47 12.16
C ALA A 215 0.69 13.20 13.39
N GLN A 216 0.72 14.53 13.32
CA GLN A 216 1.23 15.43 14.35
C GLN A 216 0.27 16.63 14.48
N GLY A 217 -0.23 16.91 15.69
CA GLY A 217 -1.06 18.07 16.00
C GLY A 217 -0.50 18.84 17.19
N SER A 218 -0.58 20.16 17.16
CA SER A 218 -0.05 21.05 18.20
C SER A 218 -0.99 22.22 18.49
N GLY A 219 -1.33 22.42 19.75
CA GLY A 219 -2.18 23.54 20.17
C GLY A 219 -3.56 23.54 19.52
N SER A 220 -4.05 24.72 19.14
CA SER A 220 -5.30 24.92 18.42
C SER A 220 -5.29 24.44 16.96
N ASP A 221 -4.15 23.93 16.48
CA ASP A 221 -3.88 23.87 15.05
C ASP A 221 -4.32 22.52 14.43
N GLU A 222 -4.65 22.59 13.15
CA GLU A 222 -5.20 21.49 12.36
C GLU A 222 -4.18 20.32 12.23
N LEU A 223 -4.66 19.08 12.40
CA LEU A 223 -3.85 17.87 12.41
C LEU A 223 -3.00 17.77 11.13
N THR A 224 -1.67 17.83 11.27
CA THR A 224 -0.74 17.79 10.13
C THR A 224 -0.24 16.36 9.90
N ILE A 225 -0.36 15.91 8.66
CA ILE A 225 -0.01 14.58 8.16
C ILE A 225 1.29 14.68 7.37
N ASP A 226 2.34 13.98 7.82
CA ASP A 226 3.50 13.69 6.97
C ASP A 226 3.12 12.65 5.91
N VAL A 227 2.64 13.17 4.78
CA VAL A 227 2.21 12.38 3.63
C VAL A 227 3.38 11.63 2.97
N ALA A 228 4.63 12.05 3.16
CA ALA A 228 5.79 11.33 2.62
C ALA A 228 6.10 10.07 3.46
N SER A 229 6.14 10.19 4.79
CA SER A 229 6.28 9.02 5.68
C SER A 229 5.09 8.07 5.56
N TRP A 230 3.85 8.60 5.48
CA TRP A 230 2.67 7.77 5.29
C TRP A 230 2.73 7.01 3.95
N VAL A 231 3.03 7.67 2.83
CA VAL A 231 3.15 7.02 1.51
C VAL A 231 4.22 5.93 1.50
N SER A 232 5.39 6.18 2.10
CA SER A 232 6.47 5.20 2.15
C SER A 232 6.13 3.96 2.99
N ALA A 233 5.32 4.11 4.05
CA ALA A 233 4.91 3.00 4.91
C ALA A 233 3.67 2.26 4.38
N SER A 234 2.75 2.96 3.69
CA SER A 234 1.55 2.37 3.08
C SER A 234 1.83 1.60 1.79
N TYR A 235 2.57 2.19 0.85
CA TYR A 235 2.81 1.63 -0.48
C TYR A 235 4.19 1.00 -0.64
N GLY A 236 5.21 1.57 0.01
CA GLY A 236 6.61 1.11 -0.03
C GLY A 236 7.60 2.24 -0.39
N PRO A 237 8.90 2.02 -0.11
CA PRO A 237 9.94 3.02 -0.34
C PRO A 237 10.21 3.27 -1.83
N PRO A 238 10.53 4.51 -2.25
CA PRO A 238 10.80 4.83 -3.66
C PRO A 238 11.91 3.97 -4.29
N GLY A 239 11.59 3.36 -5.43
CA GLY A 239 12.44 2.43 -6.18
C GLY A 239 12.43 0.98 -5.66
N GLY A 240 11.91 0.75 -4.45
CA GLY A 240 11.97 -0.54 -3.75
C GLY A 240 10.81 -1.48 -4.04
N ALA A 241 10.70 -2.54 -3.23
CA ALA A 241 9.54 -3.42 -3.21
C ALA A 241 8.31 -2.68 -2.63
N GLY A 242 7.12 -2.99 -3.16
CA GLY A 242 5.88 -2.55 -2.54
C GLY A 242 5.61 -3.28 -1.23
N THR A 243 4.76 -2.72 -0.37
CA THR A 243 4.28 -3.39 0.84
C THR A 243 3.43 -4.61 0.49
N ALA A 244 3.38 -5.59 1.40
CA ALA A 244 2.43 -6.70 1.28
C ALA A 244 0.99 -6.18 1.14
N ALA A 245 0.62 -5.22 1.99
CA ALA A 245 -0.68 -4.55 2.01
C ALA A 245 -1.12 -3.98 0.65
N PHE A 246 -0.21 -3.30 -0.06
CA PHE A 246 -0.51 -2.72 -1.36
C PHE A 246 -0.44 -3.75 -2.50
N CYS A 247 0.61 -4.57 -2.53
CA CYS A 247 0.79 -5.52 -3.62
C CYS A 247 -0.28 -6.63 -3.64
N SER A 248 -0.74 -7.14 -2.48
CA SER A 248 -1.70 -8.25 -2.45
C SER A 248 -3.09 -7.88 -3.00
N GLY A 249 -3.44 -6.59 -3.01
CA GLY A 249 -4.70 -6.09 -3.59
C GLY A 249 -4.85 -6.32 -5.10
N PHE A 250 -3.76 -6.65 -5.81
CA PHE A 250 -3.80 -7.01 -7.24
C PHE A 250 -2.88 -8.18 -7.64
N ALA A 251 -1.86 -8.53 -6.85
CA ALA A 251 -0.90 -9.57 -7.21
C ALA A 251 -1.53 -10.97 -7.30
N ASN A 252 -2.67 -11.20 -6.65
CA ASN A 252 -3.46 -12.42 -6.77
C ASN A 252 -4.25 -12.54 -8.09
N LYS A 253 -4.21 -11.55 -8.99
CA LYS A 253 -4.93 -11.54 -10.28
C LYS A 253 -4.00 -11.58 -11.51
N PRO A 254 -3.12 -12.58 -11.68
CA PRO A 254 -2.12 -12.58 -12.76
C PRO A 254 -2.71 -12.47 -14.18
N LEU A 255 -3.93 -12.97 -14.38
CA LEU A 255 -4.62 -12.91 -15.67
C LEU A 255 -5.09 -11.48 -16.04
N SER A 256 -5.35 -10.60 -15.06
CA SER A 256 -5.55 -9.15 -15.32
C SER A 256 -4.32 -8.49 -15.96
N PHE A 257 -3.13 -9.07 -15.74
CA PHE A 257 -1.86 -8.62 -16.30
C PHE A 257 -1.43 -9.45 -17.53
N GLY A 258 -2.24 -10.41 -17.99
CA GLY A 258 -1.89 -11.30 -19.10
C GLY A 258 -0.74 -12.26 -18.81
N ILE A 259 -0.45 -12.54 -17.53
CA ILE A 259 0.68 -13.40 -17.13
C ILE A 259 0.29 -14.86 -17.33
N LEU A 260 1.08 -15.56 -18.16
CA LEU A 260 0.89 -16.97 -18.50
C LEU A 260 1.24 -17.88 -17.32
N GLU A 261 0.74 -19.13 -17.37
CA GLU A 261 1.07 -20.17 -16.40
C GLU A 261 2.59 -20.34 -16.20
N GLY A 262 3.01 -20.67 -14.97
CA GLY A 262 4.41 -20.84 -14.57
C GLY A 262 5.24 -19.55 -14.57
N SER A 263 4.63 -18.40 -14.88
CA SER A 263 5.34 -17.13 -15.09
C SER A 263 5.14 -16.16 -13.93
N THR A 264 6.14 -15.29 -13.72
CA THR A 264 6.07 -14.14 -12.82
C THR A 264 6.48 -12.89 -13.58
N ALA A 265 5.78 -11.78 -13.36
CA ALA A 265 6.17 -10.47 -13.85
C ALA A 265 6.32 -9.48 -12.69
N MET A 266 7.34 -8.62 -12.76
CA MET A 266 7.44 -7.46 -11.88
C MET A 266 6.68 -6.30 -12.50
N VAL A 267 5.65 -5.81 -11.79
CA VAL A 267 4.92 -4.59 -12.13
C VAL A 267 5.54 -3.44 -11.33
N ARG A 268 6.04 -2.43 -12.04
CA ARG A 268 6.44 -1.14 -11.48
C ARG A 268 5.21 -0.23 -11.45
N VAL A 269 4.85 0.23 -10.25
CA VAL A 269 3.72 1.15 -10.04
C VAL A 269 4.23 2.46 -9.46
N THR A 270 3.99 3.56 -10.16
CA THR A 270 4.05 4.90 -9.57
C THR A 270 2.69 5.22 -8.98
N VAL A 271 2.65 5.57 -7.69
CA VAL A 271 1.46 6.04 -6.98
C VAL A 271 1.67 7.52 -6.65
N THR A 272 0.75 8.38 -7.09
CA THR A 272 0.71 9.80 -6.76
C THR A 272 -0.54 10.12 -5.98
N LEU A 273 -0.37 10.76 -4.83
CA LEU A 273 -1.43 11.41 -4.08
C LEU A 273 -1.29 12.92 -4.22
N SER A 274 -2.40 13.59 -4.53
CA SER A 274 -2.47 15.05 -4.68
C SER A 274 -3.53 15.60 -3.73
N PHE A 275 -3.19 16.62 -2.95
CA PHE A 275 -4.00 17.20 -1.88
C PHE A 275 -4.29 18.69 -2.19
N PRO A 276 -5.42 19.00 -2.87
CA PRO A 276 -5.85 20.38 -3.10
C PRO A 276 -5.90 21.18 -1.80
N ASP A 277 -5.37 22.40 -1.80
CA ASP A 277 -5.28 23.27 -0.61
C ASP A 277 -4.53 22.67 0.61
N ARG A 278 -3.84 21.53 0.38
CA ARG A 278 -3.32 20.59 1.39
C ARG A 278 -4.40 19.93 2.26
N GLU A 279 -5.66 19.93 1.86
CA GLU A 279 -6.76 19.25 2.58
C GLU A 279 -6.71 17.73 2.28
N ILE A 280 -6.48 16.90 3.30
CA ILE A 280 -6.35 15.44 3.14
C ILE A 280 -7.65 14.82 2.63
N ALA A 281 -8.81 15.31 3.09
CA ALA A 281 -10.13 14.83 2.67
C ALA A 281 -10.44 15.08 1.19
N ARG A 282 -9.73 16.02 0.53
CA ARG A 282 -9.77 16.25 -0.92
C ARG A 282 -8.74 15.45 -1.71
N GLY A 283 -7.99 14.58 -1.05
CA GLY A 283 -6.88 13.85 -1.64
C GLY A 283 -7.33 12.94 -2.79
N VAL A 284 -6.67 13.07 -3.95
CA VAL A 284 -6.90 12.24 -5.12
C VAL A 284 -5.72 11.29 -5.31
N THR A 285 -6.01 9.99 -5.38
CA THR A 285 -5.04 8.96 -5.78
C THR A 285 -5.04 8.77 -7.30
N GLN A 286 -3.85 8.69 -7.88
CA GLN A 286 -3.59 8.35 -9.27
C GLN A 286 -2.48 7.31 -9.36
N THR A 287 -2.58 6.38 -10.30
CA THR A 287 -1.57 5.35 -10.55
C THR A 287 -1.07 5.35 -11.99
N LEU A 288 0.17 4.91 -12.17
CA LEU A 288 0.75 4.55 -13.47
C LEU A 288 1.50 3.22 -13.31
N SER A 289 1.06 2.20 -14.04
CA SER A 289 1.57 0.83 -13.92
C SER A 289 2.14 0.30 -15.25
N ALA A 290 3.36 -0.23 -15.17
CA ALA A 290 4.10 -0.78 -16.30
C ALA A 290 4.88 -2.03 -15.88
N PHE A 291 5.20 -2.90 -16.82
CA PHE A 291 6.13 -4.01 -16.57
C PHE A 291 7.54 -3.46 -16.36
N ASP A 292 8.20 -3.85 -15.27
CA ASP A 292 9.43 -3.22 -14.82
C ASP A 292 10.58 -3.40 -15.84
N MET A 293 10.69 -4.60 -16.43
CA MET A 293 11.75 -4.97 -17.38
C MET A 293 11.60 -4.36 -18.78
N SER A 294 10.37 -4.27 -19.31
CA SER A 294 10.13 -3.81 -20.68
C SER A 294 9.71 -2.34 -20.76
N GLY A 295 9.23 -1.75 -19.65
CA GLY A 295 8.66 -0.40 -19.64
C GLY A 295 7.28 -0.27 -20.29
N ASN A 296 6.77 -1.34 -20.93
CA ASN A 296 5.44 -1.35 -21.53
C ASN A 296 4.35 -1.19 -20.45
N PRO A 297 3.25 -0.46 -20.73
CA PRO A 297 2.11 -0.40 -19.83
C PRO A 297 1.53 -1.80 -19.60
N VAL A 298 0.96 -2.03 -18.42
CA VAL A 298 0.21 -3.26 -18.15
C VAL A 298 -1.15 -3.24 -18.89
N PRO A 299 -1.78 -4.40 -19.15
CA PRO A 299 -3.13 -4.44 -19.70
C PRO A 299 -4.14 -3.64 -18.87
N ALA A 300 -5.16 -3.08 -19.52
CA ALA A 300 -6.11 -2.15 -18.91
C ALA A 300 -6.84 -2.71 -17.67
N LYS A 301 -7.10 -4.04 -17.61
CA LYS A 301 -7.68 -4.67 -16.41
C LYS A 301 -6.70 -4.61 -15.23
N GLY A 302 -5.45 -5.04 -15.41
CA GLY A 302 -4.41 -4.95 -14.39
C GLY A 302 -4.09 -3.51 -13.96
N ALA A 303 -4.20 -2.53 -14.88
CA ALA A 303 -4.10 -1.11 -14.53
C ALA A 303 -5.25 -0.67 -13.60
N ALA A 304 -6.49 -1.10 -13.87
CA ALA A 304 -7.64 -0.80 -13.04
C ALA A 304 -7.61 -1.52 -11.67
N ASP A 305 -7.13 -2.77 -11.60
CA ASP A 305 -6.90 -3.48 -10.34
C ASP A 305 -5.84 -2.78 -9.47
N VAL A 306 -4.75 -2.26 -10.08
CA VAL A 306 -3.74 -1.44 -9.39
C VAL A 306 -4.32 -0.13 -8.86
N ASP A 307 -5.13 0.59 -9.66
CA ASP A 307 -5.72 1.86 -9.23
C ASP A 307 -6.76 1.66 -8.11
N ALA A 308 -7.53 0.57 -8.17
CA ALA A 308 -8.45 0.17 -7.11
C ALA A 308 -7.69 -0.15 -5.80
N ALA A 309 -6.64 -0.96 -5.86
CA ALA A 309 -5.79 -1.26 -4.69
C ALA A 309 -5.15 0.01 -4.10
N ALA A 310 -4.70 0.95 -4.95
CA ALA A 310 -4.11 2.20 -4.49
C ALA A 310 -5.12 3.10 -3.76
N ARG A 311 -6.36 3.21 -4.28
CA ARG A 311 -7.48 3.92 -3.62
C ARG A 311 -7.91 3.25 -2.32
N GLN A 312 -7.94 1.92 -2.28
CA GLN A 312 -8.27 1.14 -1.08
C GLN A 312 -7.27 1.39 0.05
N ILE A 313 -5.97 1.43 -0.25
CA ILE A 313 -4.92 1.78 0.72
C ILE A 313 -4.97 3.28 1.09
N ALA A 314 -5.36 4.17 0.17
CA ALA A 314 -5.54 5.60 0.47
C ALA A 314 -6.72 5.91 1.38
N SER A 315 -7.81 5.12 1.31
CA SER A 315 -9.10 5.48 1.92
C SER A 315 -9.05 5.81 3.43
N PRO A 316 -8.28 5.10 4.29
CA PRO A 316 -8.21 5.47 5.71
C PRO A 316 -7.65 6.88 5.90
N LEU A 317 -6.60 7.24 5.15
CA LEU A 317 -5.98 8.57 5.25
C LEU A 317 -6.97 9.66 4.85
N LEU A 318 -7.64 9.48 3.71
CA LEU A 318 -8.59 10.46 3.16
C LEU A 318 -9.76 10.70 4.13
N LEU A 319 -10.30 9.63 4.71
CA LEU A 319 -11.38 9.68 5.71
C LEU A 319 -10.93 10.29 7.05
N GLY A 320 -9.68 10.07 7.46
CA GLY A 320 -9.13 10.64 8.70
C GLY A 320 -8.83 12.15 8.65
N GLY A 321 -8.79 12.75 7.46
CA GLY A 321 -8.69 14.21 7.26
C GLY A 321 -7.38 14.85 7.74
N GLY A 322 -7.46 16.15 8.03
CA GLY A 322 -6.33 17.01 8.41
C GLY A 322 -5.60 17.67 7.22
N ARG A 323 -4.43 18.27 7.50
CA ARG A 323 -3.57 18.92 6.49
C ARG A 323 -2.42 18.04 6.04
N ALA A 324 -2.17 17.96 4.75
CA ALA A 324 -0.96 17.37 4.20
C ALA A 324 0.25 18.29 4.43
N SER A 325 1.40 17.71 4.80
CA SER A 325 2.68 18.43 4.89
C SER A 325 3.10 19.05 3.55
N ALA A 326 2.75 18.40 2.44
CA ALA A 326 2.97 18.84 1.05
C ALA A 326 1.68 18.74 0.20
N GLN A 327 1.59 19.50 -0.89
CA GLN A 327 0.44 19.44 -1.81
C GLN A 327 0.36 18.13 -2.61
N SER A 328 1.43 17.34 -2.65
CA SER A 328 1.44 16.00 -3.23
C SER A 328 2.52 15.12 -2.59
N ALA A 329 2.36 13.82 -2.75
CA ALA A 329 3.36 12.81 -2.42
C ALA A 329 3.36 11.73 -3.51
N THR A 330 4.55 11.26 -3.90
CA THR A 330 4.71 10.25 -4.94
C THR A 330 5.72 9.21 -4.51
N THR A 331 5.41 7.93 -4.73
CA THR A 331 6.39 6.83 -4.66
C THR A 331 6.29 5.98 -5.92
N THR A 332 7.36 5.25 -6.23
CA THR A 332 7.37 4.24 -7.29
C THR A 332 7.87 2.95 -6.69
N VAL A 333 7.06 1.89 -6.72
CA VAL A 333 7.35 0.61 -6.07
C VAL A 333 7.23 -0.55 -7.06
N LYS A 334 7.79 -1.71 -6.70
CA LYS A 334 7.75 -2.93 -7.51
C LYS A 334 6.97 -4.02 -6.79
N CYS A 335 5.93 -4.54 -7.43
CA CYS A 335 5.16 -5.69 -6.96
C CYS A 335 5.38 -6.88 -7.91
N GLY A 336 5.66 -8.06 -7.35
CA GLY A 336 5.69 -9.31 -8.11
C GLY A 336 4.30 -9.89 -8.23
N VAL A 337 3.89 -10.25 -9.45
CA VAL A 337 2.60 -10.88 -9.78
C VAL A 337 2.88 -12.25 -10.41
N THR A 338 2.32 -13.32 -9.87
CA THR A 338 2.72 -14.70 -10.21
C THR A 338 1.53 -15.58 -10.56
N HIS A 339 1.60 -16.23 -11.72
CA HIS A 339 0.69 -17.31 -12.09
C HIS A 339 1.42 -18.63 -11.85
N ALA A 340 1.30 -19.19 -10.65
CA ALA A 340 2.11 -20.33 -10.23
C ALA A 340 1.76 -21.62 -11.00
N ALA A 341 0.47 -21.86 -11.23
CA ALA A 341 -0.03 -22.99 -12.01
C ALA A 341 -1.44 -22.69 -12.57
N LYS A 342 -1.86 -23.44 -13.58
CA LYS A 342 -3.26 -23.51 -14.00
C LYS A 342 -4.07 -24.33 -12.98
N PRO A 343 -5.28 -23.88 -12.61
CA PRO A 343 -6.23 -24.69 -11.85
C PRO A 343 -6.51 -26.05 -12.50
N ARG A 344 -6.64 -27.09 -11.67
CA ARG A 344 -6.83 -28.49 -12.07
C ARG A 344 -7.90 -29.17 -11.22
N PRO A 345 -8.48 -30.30 -11.65
CA PRO A 345 -9.34 -31.09 -10.79
C PRO A 345 -8.52 -31.67 -9.63
N ILE A 346 -9.09 -31.64 -8.43
CA ILE A 346 -8.59 -32.33 -7.24
C ILE A 346 -9.76 -33.05 -6.55
N PRO A 347 -9.52 -34.14 -5.78
CA PRO A 347 -10.58 -34.81 -5.04
C PRO A 347 -11.31 -33.85 -4.08
N ALA A 348 -12.64 -33.88 -4.08
CA ALA A 348 -13.47 -33.05 -3.20
C ALA A 348 -13.44 -33.46 -1.72
N VAL A 349 -12.65 -34.49 -1.38
CA VAL A 349 -12.48 -35.02 -0.03
C VAL A 349 -10.99 -35.29 0.17
N GLY A 350 -10.38 -34.68 1.19
CA GLY A 350 -8.94 -34.80 1.45
C GLY A 350 -8.05 -33.69 0.90
N GLY A 351 -8.62 -32.57 0.43
CA GLY A 351 -7.89 -31.30 0.35
C GLY A 351 -7.60 -30.77 1.76
N ILE A 352 -6.41 -30.18 1.94
CA ILE A 352 -5.89 -29.63 3.21
C ILE A 352 -6.36 -28.17 3.39
#